data_AF-A0A8D8LFH3-F1
#
_entry.id   AF-A0A8D8LFH3-F1
#
_cell.length_a   1.000
_cell.length_b   1.000
_cell.length_c   1.000
_cell.angle_alpha   90.00
_cell.angle_beta   90.00
_cell.angle_gamma   90.00
#
_symmetry.space_group_name_H-M   'P 1'
#
loop_
_entity.id
_entity.type
_entity.pdbx_description
1 polymer ?
#
loop_
_entity_poly.entity_id
_entity_poly.type
_entity_poly.pdbx_seq_one_letter_code
_entity_poly.pdbx_strand_id
1 'polypeptide(L)'
;MAYSDVHRAFLQSISHHGFISSKQALTILLSIYTKYHPDDTIPNEHHLLHVITSINAKIARYSQKIKLVRFEPNRTDYYVFCNLSDRTLADRLHTSYTDSEVAYFWLVLKEMACCDGQAASPFLCLYLSELITDKPRLSKVRAEELLDEWTRAGYFFPESNGTWILGVRTVAEFGQFLREKFEDKIHVCLLCKEATFYVRIV
;
A
#
# COMPACT_ATOMS: atom_id res chain seq x y z
N MET A 1 13.69 -24.60 -0.72
CA MET A 1 15.01 -23.93 -0.81
C MET A 1 15.41 -23.36 0.54
N ALA A 2 16.68 -23.47 0.92
CA ALA A 2 17.20 -22.80 2.12
C ALA A 2 17.22 -21.28 1.92
N TYR A 3 17.06 -20.53 3.02
CA TYR A 3 17.09 -19.07 2.98
C TYR A 3 18.50 -18.57 2.61
N SER A 4 18.60 -17.78 1.55
CA SER A 4 19.85 -17.38 0.89
C SER A 4 19.92 -15.87 0.62
N ASP A 5 21.02 -15.40 0.05
CA ASP A 5 21.19 -13.98 -0.30
C ASP A 5 20.18 -13.48 -1.34
N VAL A 6 19.67 -14.38 -2.18
CA VAL A 6 18.54 -14.07 -3.08
C VAL A 6 17.33 -13.57 -2.28
N HIS A 7 17.00 -14.24 -1.18
CA HIS A 7 15.86 -13.89 -0.33
C HIS A 7 16.09 -12.54 0.36
N ARG A 8 17.33 -12.28 0.81
CA ARG A 8 17.70 -11.01 1.45
C ARG A 8 17.66 -9.85 0.45
N ALA A 9 18.24 -10.03 -0.74
CA ALA A 9 18.25 -9.03 -1.80
C ALA A 9 16.82 -8.71 -2.27
N PHE A 10 15.98 -9.75 -2.42
CA PHE A 10 14.59 -9.56 -2.82
C PHE A 10 13.80 -8.79 -1.74
N LEU A 11 13.96 -9.17 -0.47
CA LEU A 11 13.34 -8.48 0.66
C LEU A 11 13.78 -7.01 0.74
N GLN A 12 15.07 -6.72 0.56
CA GLN A 12 15.58 -5.35 0.53
C GLN A 12 14.93 -4.55 -0.60
N SER A 13 14.88 -5.13 -1.80
CA SER A 13 14.31 -4.47 -2.98
C SER A 13 12.83 -4.12 -2.78
N ILE A 14 12.00 -5.09 -2.34
CA ILE A 14 10.57 -4.83 -2.12
C ILE A 14 10.33 -3.87 -0.94
N SER A 15 11.12 -3.95 0.13
CA SER A 15 10.98 -3.05 1.28
C SER A 15 11.28 -1.59 0.93
N HIS A 16 12.18 -1.35 -0.02
CA HIS A 16 12.53 -0.01 -0.48
C HIS A 16 11.42 0.60 -1.36
N HIS A 17 10.80 -0.21 -2.22
CA HIS A 17 9.70 0.25 -3.09
C HIS A 17 8.35 0.35 -2.34
N GLY A 18 8.18 -0.39 -1.24
CA GLY A 18 6.92 -0.52 -0.50
C GLY A 18 5.92 -1.46 -1.20
N PHE A 19 5.70 -1.27 -2.50
CA PHE A 19 4.89 -2.15 -3.34
C PHE A 19 5.46 -2.26 -4.75
N ILE A 20 5.26 -3.42 -5.39
CA ILE A 20 5.71 -3.70 -6.76
C ILE A 20 4.68 -4.56 -7.49
N SER A 21 4.51 -4.37 -8.80
CA SER A 21 3.66 -5.27 -9.61
C SER A 21 4.26 -6.67 -9.71
N SER A 22 3.44 -7.68 -9.99
CA SER A 22 3.91 -9.06 -10.18
C SER A 22 4.94 -9.18 -11.30
N LYS A 23 4.79 -8.39 -12.37
CA LYS A 23 5.77 -8.30 -13.46
C LYS A 23 7.11 -7.75 -12.98
N GLN A 24 7.09 -6.64 -12.23
CA GLN A 24 8.31 -6.06 -11.65
C GLN A 24 8.97 -7.00 -10.65
N ALA A 25 8.19 -7.72 -9.84
CA ALA A 25 8.70 -8.72 -8.90
C ALA A 25 9.47 -9.83 -9.62
N LEU A 26 8.96 -10.33 -10.74
CA LEU A 26 9.70 -11.30 -11.58
C LEU A 26 10.97 -10.70 -12.18
N THR A 27 10.92 -9.46 -12.69
CA THR A 27 12.10 -8.78 -13.24
C THR A 27 13.20 -8.60 -12.17
N ILE A 28 12.82 -8.19 -10.96
CA ILE A 28 13.74 -8.06 -9.82
C ILE A 28 14.30 -9.44 -9.42
N LEU A 29 13.45 -10.47 -9.38
CA LEU A 29 13.92 -11.81 -9.06
C LEU A 29 14.94 -12.30 -10.10
N LEU A 30 14.68 -12.07 -11.38
CA LEU A 30 15.57 -12.43 -12.48
C LEU A 30 16.91 -11.71 -12.37
N SER A 31 16.92 -10.40 -12.06
CA SER A 31 18.18 -9.64 -11.89
C SER A 31 18.98 -10.05 -10.64
N ILE A 32 18.31 -10.57 -9.61
CA ILE A 32 18.97 -11.14 -8.43
C ILE A 32 19.55 -12.52 -8.75
N TYR A 33 18.79 -13.37 -9.46
CA TYR A 33 19.26 -14.69 -9.86
C TYR A 33 20.49 -14.60 -10.74
N THR A 34 20.53 -13.71 -11.74
CA THR A 34 21.72 -13.53 -12.58
C THR A 34 22.98 -13.14 -11.80
N LYS A 35 22.84 -12.55 -10.61
CA LYS A 35 23.96 -12.16 -9.75
C LYS A 35 24.40 -13.26 -8.78
N TYR A 36 23.46 -14.02 -8.21
CA TYR A 36 23.72 -14.97 -7.12
C TYR A 36 23.61 -16.45 -7.52
N HIS A 37 23.04 -16.73 -8.69
CA HIS A 37 22.92 -18.05 -9.31
C HIS A 37 23.44 -17.97 -10.75
N PRO A 38 24.71 -18.34 -10.99
CA PRO A 38 25.27 -18.38 -12.34
C PRO A 38 24.72 -19.54 -13.20
N ASP A 39 23.91 -20.42 -12.62
CA ASP A 39 23.24 -21.50 -13.36
C ASP A 39 22.17 -20.92 -14.30
N ASP A 40 21.95 -21.55 -15.46
CA ASP A 40 20.97 -21.18 -16.50
C ASP A 40 19.49 -21.31 -16.04
N THR A 41 19.23 -21.36 -14.73
CA THR A 41 17.87 -21.45 -14.19
C THR A 41 17.18 -20.10 -14.27
N ILE A 42 16.28 -19.96 -15.24
CA ILE A 42 15.42 -18.78 -15.38
C ILE A 42 14.29 -18.88 -14.33
N PRO A 43 14.22 -17.98 -13.34
CA PRO A 43 13.17 -18.03 -12.33
C PRO A 43 11.81 -17.72 -12.96
N ASN A 44 10.79 -18.47 -12.54
CA ASN A 44 9.39 -18.28 -12.95
C ASN A 44 8.51 -17.90 -11.74
N GLU A 45 7.20 -17.75 -11.96
CA GLU A 45 6.23 -17.39 -10.91
C GLU A 45 6.24 -18.36 -9.71
N HIS A 46 6.44 -19.66 -9.94
CA HIS A 46 6.51 -20.63 -8.87
C HIS A 46 7.75 -20.40 -7.97
N HIS A 47 8.88 -20.04 -8.57
CA HIS A 47 10.09 -19.67 -7.81
C HIS A 47 9.84 -18.40 -6.98
N LEU A 48 9.18 -17.40 -7.56
CA LEU A 48 8.82 -16.18 -6.84
C LEU A 48 7.95 -16.47 -5.61
N LEU A 49 6.91 -17.31 -5.77
CA LEU A 49 6.05 -17.72 -4.66
C LEU A 49 6.84 -18.45 -3.56
N HIS A 50 7.76 -19.34 -3.93
CA HIS A 50 8.61 -20.04 -2.96
C HIS A 50 9.55 -19.07 -2.21
N VAL A 51 10.16 -18.11 -2.91
CA VAL A 51 11.03 -17.08 -2.31
C VAL A 51 10.23 -16.23 -1.32
N ILE A 52 9.06 -15.75 -1.72
CA ILE A 52 8.17 -14.94 -0.88
C ILE A 52 7.70 -15.73 0.35
N THR A 53 7.34 -17.00 0.18
CA THR A 53 6.91 -17.86 1.29
C THR A 53 8.03 -18.06 2.30
N SER A 54 9.25 -18.32 1.82
CA SER A 54 10.45 -18.44 2.66
C SER A 54 10.78 -17.14 3.40
N ILE A 55 10.61 -15.99 2.74
CA ILE A 55 10.78 -14.67 3.35
C ILE A 55 9.74 -14.45 4.44
N ASN A 56 8.45 -14.63 4.12
CA ASN A 56 7.35 -14.46 5.05
C ASN A 56 7.51 -15.30 6.31
N ALA A 57 7.95 -16.56 6.17
CA ALA A 57 8.24 -17.43 7.32
C ALA A 57 9.33 -16.86 8.26
N LYS A 58 10.29 -16.08 7.74
CA LYS A 58 11.34 -15.45 8.54
C LYS A 58 10.94 -14.09 9.12
N ILE A 59 10.21 -13.28 8.36
CA ILE A 59 9.84 -11.92 8.77
C ILE A 59 8.56 -11.87 9.63
N ALA A 60 7.77 -12.95 9.67
CA ALA A 60 6.56 -13.03 10.48
C ALA A 60 6.78 -12.69 11.96
N ARG A 61 7.95 -13.05 12.53
CA ARG A 61 8.32 -12.71 13.92
C ARG A 61 8.41 -11.21 14.21
N TYR A 62 8.52 -10.39 13.17
CA TYR A 62 8.54 -8.92 13.28
C TYR A 62 7.17 -8.30 13.00
N SER A 63 6.11 -9.12 12.93
CA SER A 63 4.79 -8.69 12.45
C SER A 63 4.89 -8.04 11.07
N GLN A 64 5.67 -8.63 10.16
CA GLN A 64 5.82 -8.15 8.79
C GLN A 64 5.45 -9.26 7.82
N LYS A 65 4.91 -8.90 6.65
CA LYS A 65 4.50 -9.85 5.62
C LYS A 65 4.49 -9.20 4.24
N ILE A 66 4.98 -9.91 3.24
CA ILE A 66 4.74 -9.60 1.83
C ILE A 66 3.37 -10.21 1.46
N LYS A 67 2.40 -9.37 1.13
CA LYS A 67 1.04 -9.76 0.72
C LYS A 67 0.87 -9.56 -0.79
N LEU A 68 0.21 -10.51 -1.45
CA LEU A 68 -0.28 -10.34 -2.81
C LEU A 68 -1.66 -9.66 -2.75
N VAL A 69 -1.83 -8.56 -3.47
CA VAL A 69 -3.07 -7.80 -3.55
C VAL A 69 -3.47 -7.66 -5.01
N ARG A 70 -4.68 -8.12 -5.33
CA ARG A 70 -5.29 -7.89 -6.63
C ARG A 70 -5.92 -6.51 -6.64
N PHE A 71 -5.32 -5.58 -7.37
CA PHE A 71 -5.82 -4.23 -7.45
C PHE A 71 -6.92 -4.14 -8.51
N GLU A 72 -8.16 -4.07 -8.06
CA GLU A 72 -9.34 -4.05 -8.93
C GLU A 72 -9.34 -2.92 -9.97
N PRO A 73 -8.94 -1.67 -9.65
CA PRO A 73 -9.04 -0.55 -10.59
C PRO A 73 -8.27 -0.74 -11.89
N ASN A 74 -7.08 -1.35 -11.84
CA ASN A 74 -6.26 -1.62 -13.03
C ASN A 74 -6.06 -3.11 -13.32
N ARG A 75 -6.79 -3.98 -12.61
CA ARG A 75 -6.76 -5.45 -12.74
C ARG A 75 -5.34 -6.05 -12.68
N THR A 76 -4.46 -5.44 -11.90
CA THR A 76 -3.06 -5.86 -11.76
C THR A 76 -2.80 -6.40 -10.37
N ASP A 77 -2.03 -7.48 -10.29
CA ASP A 77 -1.62 -8.08 -9.03
C ASP A 77 -0.30 -7.46 -8.54
N TYR A 78 -0.29 -7.00 -7.29
CA TYR A 78 0.83 -6.32 -6.65
C TYR A 78 1.30 -7.08 -5.41
N TYR A 79 2.61 -7.11 -5.19
CA TYR A 79 3.21 -7.51 -3.93
C TYR A 79 3.47 -6.27 -3.08
N VAL A 80 2.93 -6.26 -1.86
CA VAL A 80 3.09 -5.17 -0.90
C VAL A 80 3.83 -5.67 0.32
N PHE A 81 4.88 -4.97 0.72
CA PHE A 81 5.57 -5.21 1.98
C PHE A 81 4.80 -4.53 3.12
N CYS A 82 4.04 -5.34 3.86
CA CYS A 82 3.14 -4.86 4.91
C CYS A 82 3.78 -5.01 6.29
N ASN A 83 3.57 -4.00 7.13
CA ASN A 83 3.80 -4.10 8.57
C ASN A 83 2.44 -4.32 9.27
N LEU A 84 2.29 -5.48 9.89
CA LEU A 84 1.12 -5.97 10.62
C LEU A 84 1.21 -5.70 12.14
N SER A 85 2.24 -4.99 12.63
CA SER A 85 2.30 -4.66 14.05
C SER A 85 1.13 -3.78 14.47
N ASP A 86 0.61 -4.03 15.68
CA ASP A 86 -0.46 -3.26 16.34
C ASP A 86 -0.06 -1.81 16.67
N ARG A 87 1.18 -1.39 16.35
CA ARG A 87 1.57 0.02 16.46
C ARG A 87 0.63 0.83 15.60
N THR A 88 0.17 1.94 16.16
CA THR A 88 -0.81 2.75 15.46
C THR A 88 -0.20 3.20 14.14
N LEU A 89 -1.01 3.13 13.08
CA LEU A 89 -0.73 3.68 11.77
C LEU A 89 -0.05 5.06 11.82
N ALA A 90 -0.46 5.88 12.80
CA ALA A 90 0.12 7.18 13.12
C ALA A 90 1.63 7.06 13.40
N ASP A 91 2.07 6.12 14.25
CA ASP A 91 3.49 5.92 14.60
C ASP A 91 4.38 5.64 13.39
N ARG A 92 3.84 5.03 12.33
CA ARG A 92 4.57 4.78 11.09
C ARG A 92 4.67 6.00 10.20
N LEU A 93 3.61 6.81 10.15
CA LEU A 93 3.62 8.04 9.37
C LEU A 93 4.46 9.11 10.09
N HIS A 94 4.47 9.15 11.43
CA HIS A 94 5.27 10.09 12.22
C HIS A 94 6.79 9.96 12.01
N THR A 95 7.30 8.85 11.47
CA THR A 95 8.72 8.75 11.10
C THR A 95 9.09 9.61 9.88
N SER A 96 8.10 10.02 9.09
CA SER A 96 8.30 10.73 7.82
C SER A 96 7.48 12.01 7.70
N TYR A 97 6.47 12.18 8.56
CA TYR A 97 5.49 13.26 8.50
C TYR A 97 5.30 13.89 9.88
N THR A 98 4.98 15.18 9.90
CA THR A 98 4.61 15.92 11.11
C THR A 98 3.19 15.60 11.57
N ASP A 99 2.84 15.95 12.81
CA ASP A 99 1.51 15.65 13.36
C ASP A 99 0.36 16.23 12.53
N SER A 100 0.50 17.45 12.04
CA SER A 100 -0.48 18.09 11.14
C SER A 100 -0.65 17.33 9.82
N GLU A 101 0.44 16.79 9.26
CA GLU A 101 0.42 16.02 8.01
C GLU A 101 -0.18 14.62 8.21
N VAL A 102 0.11 13.99 9.35
CA VAL A 102 -0.52 12.72 9.73
C VAL A 102 -2.02 12.92 9.96
N ALA A 103 -2.42 14.00 10.63
CA ALA A 103 -3.83 14.35 10.81
C ALA A 103 -4.52 14.58 9.45
N TYR A 104 -3.85 15.27 8.52
CA TYR A 104 -4.35 15.46 7.16
C TYR A 104 -4.52 14.14 6.41
N PHE A 105 -3.53 13.26 6.45
CA PHE A 105 -3.60 11.93 5.84
C PHE A 105 -4.83 11.17 6.32
N TRP A 106 -5.04 11.15 7.63
CA TRP A 106 -6.18 10.46 8.23
C TRP A 106 -7.52 11.05 7.86
N LEU A 107 -7.58 12.37 7.75
CA LEU A 107 -8.80 13.07 7.37
C LEU A 107 -9.17 12.73 5.92
N VAL A 108 -8.21 12.78 5.00
CA VAL A 108 -8.41 12.35 3.60
C VAL A 108 -8.81 10.89 3.53
N LEU A 109 -8.08 10.00 4.22
CA LEU A 109 -8.37 8.57 4.24
C LEU A 109 -9.78 8.25 4.78
N LYS A 110 -10.20 8.94 5.84
CA LYS A 110 -11.54 8.80 6.42
C LYS A 110 -12.61 9.21 5.42
N GLU A 111 -12.47 10.37 4.78
CA GLU A 111 -13.44 10.82 3.79
C GLU A 111 -13.49 9.86 2.60
N MET A 112 -12.34 9.40 2.09
CA MET A 112 -12.30 8.38 1.02
C MET A 112 -12.95 7.05 1.43
N ALA A 113 -12.86 6.65 2.69
CA ALA A 113 -13.50 5.42 3.16
C ALA A 113 -15.02 5.58 3.33
N CYS A 114 -15.51 6.80 3.60
CA CYS A 114 -16.91 7.06 3.94
C CYS A 114 -17.76 7.63 2.78
N CYS A 115 -17.13 8.29 1.81
CA CYS A 115 -17.83 8.94 0.70
C CYS A 115 -18.33 7.94 -0.35
N ASP A 116 -19.50 8.26 -0.90
CA ASP A 116 -20.05 7.54 -2.06
C ASP A 116 -19.08 7.67 -3.25
N GLY A 117 -18.58 6.53 -3.74
CA GLY A 117 -17.57 6.47 -4.79
C GLY A 117 -16.13 6.27 -4.32
N GLN A 118 -15.87 6.32 -3.02
CA GLN A 118 -14.58 5.98 -2.38
C GLN A 118 -13.35 6.70 -3.00
N ALA A 119 -13.56 7.94 -3.41
CA ALA A 119 -12.59 8.78 -4.11
C ALA A 119 -12.48 10.17 -3.48
N ALA A 120 -11.30 10.78 -3.54
CA ALA A 120 -11.04 12.16 -3.14
C ALA A 120 -10.82 13.04 -4.36
N SER A 121 -11.54 14.16 -4.44
CA SER A 121 -11.31 15.19 -5.46
C SER A 121 -10.30 16.24 -4.99
N PRO A 122 -9.63 16.97 -5.91
CA PRO A 122 -8.75 18.07 -5.52
C PRO A 122 -9.42 19.11 -4.62
N PHE A 123 -10.70 19.41 -4.90
CA PHE A 123 -11.49 20.33 -4.08
C PHE A 123 -11.69 19.80 -2.65
N LEU A 124 -12.03 18.52 -2.50
CA LEU A 124 -12.15 17.88 -1.20
C LEU A 124 -10.81 17.94 -0.45
N CYS A 125 -9.72 17.54 -1.08
CA CYS A 125 -8.39 17.56 -0.46
C CYS A 125 -7.98 18.95 0.04
N LEU A 126 -8.25 20.00 -0.74
CA LEU A 126 -7.99 21.39 -0.36
C LEU A 126 -8.86 21.82 0.81
N TYR A 127 -10.16 21.53 0.77
CA TYR A 127 -11.07 21.81 1.89
C TYR A 127 -10.60 21.14 3.19
N LEU A 128 -10.24 19.85 3.14
CA LEU A 128 -9.77 19.11 4.30
C LEU A 128 -8.44 19.67 4.85
N SER A 129 -7.57 20.22 4.00
CA SER A 129 -6.33 20.86 4.46
C SER A 129 -6.61 22.11 5.31
N GLU A 130 -7.69 22.84 5.03
CA GLU A 130 -8.10 24.02 5.80
C GLU A 130 -8.68 23.65 7.18
N LEU A 131 -9.17 22.43 7.34
CA LEU A 131 -9.67 21.93 8.63
C LEU A 131 -8.54 21.60 9.62
N ILE A 132 -7.28 21.51 9.17
CA ILE A 132 -6.13 21.25 10.03
C ILE A 132 -5.74 22.53 10.76
N THR A 133 -6.21 22.66 11.99
CA THR A 133 -5.96 23.84 12.84
C THR A 133 -4.67 23.74 13.66
N ASP A 134 -4.08 22.54 13.74
CA ASP A 134 -2.90 22.26 14.54
C ASP A 134 -1.65 22.96 14.00
N LYS A 135 -0.69 23.21 14.88
CA LYS A 135 0.57 23.88 14.53
C LYS A 135 1.67 22.85 14.27
N PRO A 136 2.47 23.00 13.20
CA PRO A 136 2.41 24.05 12.19
C PRO A 136 1.21 23.89 11.25
N ARG A 137 0.65 25.02 10.80
CA ARG A 137 -0.47 25.01 9.86
C ARG A 137 -0.02 24.38 8.54
N LEU A 138 -0.81 23.45 8.04
CA LEU A 138 -0.58 22.86 6.73
C LEU A 138 -0.89 23.90 5.64
N SER A 139 0.10 24.23 4.82
CA SER A 139 -0.12 25.12 3.66
C SER A 139 -0.78 24.34 2.52
N LYS A 140 -1.51 25.03 1.65
CA LYS A 140 -2.14 24.41 0.47
C LYS A 140 -1.12 23.76 -0.46
N VAL A 141 0.01 24.44 -0.68
CA VAL A 141 1.14 23.91 -1.46
C VAL A 141 1.66 22.61 -0.84
N ARG A 142 1.86 22.59 0.49
CA ARG A 142 2.34 21.38 1.17
C ARG A 142 1.30 20.25 1.12
N ALA A 143 0.02 20.57 1.21
CA ALA A 143 -1.05 19.58 1.06
C ALA A 143 -1.01 18.90 -0.33
N GLU A 144 -0.79 19.67 -1.40
CA GLU A 144 -0.63 19.14 -2.76
C GLU A 144 0.62 18.25 -2.87
N GLU A 145 1.77 18.70 -2.35
CA GLU A 145 3.00 17.89 -2.32
C GLU A 145 2.81 16.55 -1.59
N LEU A 146 2.06 16.55 -0.48
CA LEU A 146 1.76 15.34 0.29
C LEU A 146 0.90 14.35 -0.51
N LEU A 147 -0.08 14.83 -1.28
CA LEU A 147 -0.87 13.96 -2.16
C LEU A 147 0.01 13.25 -3.19
N ASP A 148 1.00 13.95 -3.75
CA ASP A 148 1.97 13.38 -4.69
C ASP A 148 2.92 12.38 -4.00
N GLU A 149 3.39 12.71 -2.79
CA GLU A 149 4.21 11.80 -1.98
C GLU A 149 3.45 10.51 -1.62
N TRP A 150 2.21 10.62 -1.16
CA TRP A 150 1.38 9.48 -0.79
C TRP A 150 0.94 8.65 -2.00
N THR A 151 0.75 9.31 -3.14
CA THR A 151 0.53 8.63 -4.42
C THR A 151 1.75 7.80 -4.81
N ARG A 152 2.97 8.38 -4.77
CA ARG A 152 4.22 7.66 -5.05
C ARG A 152 4.47 6.53 -4.06
N ALA A 153 4.11 6.72 -2.78
CA ALA A 153 4.22 5.71 -1.74
C ALA A 153 3.17 4.58 -1.86
N GLY A 154 2.21 4.70 -2.78
CA GLY A 154 1.17 3.71 -3.06
C GLY A 154 -0.04 3.74 -2.12
N TYR A 155 -0.14 4.78 -1.28
CA TYR A 155 -1.29 4.96 -0.40
C TYR A 155 -2.51 5.48 -1.14
N PHE A 156 -2.31 6.33 -2.14
CA PHE A 156 -3.35 6.82 -3.04
C PHE A 156 -3.03 6.39 -4.48
N PHE A 157 -4.08 6.24 -5.28
CA PHE A 157 -3.96 5.91 -6.70
C PHE A 157 -4.71 6.95 -7.53
N PRO A 158 -4.06 7.59 -8.51
CA PRO A 158 -4.70 8.62 -9.31
C PRO A 158 -5.58 8.00 -10.39
N GLU A 159 -6.79 8.53 -10.54
CA GLU A 159 -7.71 8.22 -11.63
C GLU A 159 -7.53 9.22 -12.79
N SER A 160 -8.03 8.85 -13.98
CA SER A 160 -7.90 9.66 -15.20
C SER A 160 -8.66 11.00 -15.17
N ASN A 161 -9.65 11.12 -14.28
CA ASN A 161 -10.43 12.33 -14.04
C ASN A 161 -9.77 13.30 -13.03
N GLY A 162 -8.57 12.99 -12.54
CA GLY A 162 -7.85 13.80 -11.56
C GLY A 162 -8.31 13.61 -10.11
N THR A 163 -9.14 12.60 -9.81
CA THR A 163 -9.42 12.18 -8.44
C THR A 163 -8.44 11.11 -7.97
N TRP A 164 -8.36 10.88 -6.67
CA TRP A 164 -7.61 9.79 -6.07
C TRP A 164 -8.56 8.75 -5.49
N ILE A 165 -8.21 7.48 -5.61
CA ILE A 165 -8.84 6.36 -4.88
C ILE A 165 -7.82 5.74 -3.93
N LEU A 166 -8.29 4.85 -3.04
CA LEU A 166 -7.39 4.13 -2.16
C LEU A 166 -6.36 3.35 -2.98
N GLY A 167 -5.09 3.51 -2.66
CA GLY A 167 -3.99 2.81 -3.32
C GLY A 167 -3.81 1.38 -2.80
N VAL A 168 -3.02 0.60 -3.55
CA VAL A 168 -2.74 -0.82 -3.24
C VAL A 168 -2.22 -0.98 -1.81
N ARG A 169 -1.32 -0.09 -1.38
CA ARG A 169 -0.68 -0.18 -0.07
C ARG A 169 -1.68 0.08 1.05
N THR A 170 -2.61 1.02 0.84
CA THR A 170 -3.70 1.31 1.78
C THR A 170 -4.62 0.10 1.94
N VAL A 171 -5.01 -0.56 0.86
CA VAL A 171 -5.83 -1.79 0.94
C VAL A 171 -5.08 -2.90 1.68
N ALA A 172 -3.79 -3.06 1.39
CA ALA A 172 -2.97 -4.11 1.97
C ALA A 172 -2.73 -3.93 3.47
N GLU A 173 -2.41 -2.71 3.88
CA GLU A 173 -2.00 -2.39 5.26
C GLU A 173 -3.19 -1.98 6.14
N PHE A 174 -4.18 -1.29 5.58
CA PHE A 174 -5.25 -0.63 6.36
C PHE A 174 -6.63 -1.22 6.08
N GLY A 175 -6.75 -2.17 5.16
CA GLY A 175 -8.06 -2.73 4.76
C GLY A 175 -8.86 -3.29 5.93
N GLN A 176 -8.21 -3.99 6.87
CA GLN A 176 -8.87 -4.53 8.06
C GLN A 176 -9.28 -3.42 9.04
N PHE A 177 -8.38 -2.49 9.36
CA PHE A 177 -8.67 -1.36 10.24
C PHE A 177 -9.84 -0.51 9.72
N LEU A 178 -9.84 -0.20 8.42
CA LEU A 178 -10.90 0.58 7.81
C LEU A 178 -12.23 -0.17 7.92
N ARG A 179 -12.25 -1.46 7.62
CA ARG A 179 -13.44 -2.31 7.76
C ARG A 179 -14.00 -2.31 9.18
N GLU A 180 -13.15 -2.48 10.19
CA GLU A 180 -13.58 -2.50 11.59
C GLU A 180 -14.11 -1.12 12.05
N LYS A 181 -13.51 -0.03 11.56
CA LYS A 181 -13.88 1.33 11.95
C LYS A 181 -15.09 1.89 11.19
N PHE A 182 -15.31 1.44 9.97
CA PHE A 182 -16.35 1.94 9.07
C PHE A 182 -17.19 0.79 8.50
N GLU A 183 -17.61 -0.14 9.37
CA GLU A 183 -18.32 -1.39 9.03
C GLU A 183 -19.55 -1.14 8.16
N ASP A 184 -20.28 -0.05 8.40
CA ASP A 184 -21.49 0.31 7.66
C ASP A 184 -21.24 0.86 6.24
N LYS A 185 -19.99 1.20 5.92
CA LYS A 185 -19.60 1.89 4.68
C LYS A 185 -18.70 1.07 3.77
N ILE A 186 -18.10 0.00 4.28
CA ILE A 186 -17.14 -0.81 3.53
C ILE A 186 -17.76 -2.15 3.19
N HIS A 187 -17.90 -2.41 1.89
CA HIS A 187 -18.35 -3.69 1.41
C HIS A 187 -17.30 -4.78 1.66
N VAL A 188 -17.77 -5.99 1.87
CA VAL A 188 -16.93 -7.18 2.04
C VAL A 188 -17.17 -8.11 0.85
N CYS A 189 -16.10 -8.55 0.19
CA CYS A 189 -16.21 -9.52 -0.87
C CYS A 189 -16.84 -10.82 -0.33
N LEU A 190 -17.91 -11.28 -0.95
CA LEU A 190 -18.59 -12.52 -0.54
C LEU A 190 -17.71 -13.77 -0.72
N LEU A 191 -16.73 -13.72 -1.65
CA LEU A 191 -15.84 -14.81 -1.98
C LEU A 191 -14.60 -14.87 -1.08
N CYS A 192 -13.81 -13.80 -1.00
CA CYS A 192 -12.55 -13.80 -0.24
C CYS A 192 -12.70 -13.27 1.20
N LYS A 193 -13.86 -12.72 1.58
CA LYS A 193 -14.13 -12.09 2.89
C LYS A 193 -13.22 -10.92 3.24
N GLU A 194 -12.47 -10.38 2.27
CA GLU A 194 -11.68 -9.16 2.41
C GLU A 194 -12.53 -7.91 2.10
N ALA A 195 -12.09 -6.76 2.60
CA ALA A 195 -12.71 -5.47 2.33
C ALA A 195 -12.56 -5.07 0.85
N THR A 196 -13.64 -4.61 0.24
CA THR A 196 -13.69 -4.15 -1.15
C THR A 196 -13.98 -2.64 -1.17
N PHE A 197 -13.09 -1.90 -1.84
CA PHE A 197 -13.08 -0.43 -1.85
C PHE A 197 -13.36 0.19 -3.23
N TYR A 198 -13.75 -0.62 -4.22
CA TYR A 198 -13.91 -0.15 -5.59
C TYR A 198 -15.22 -0.63 -6.23
N VAL A 199 -16.17 -1.07 -5.41
CA VAL A 199 -17.47 -1.54 -5.91
C VAL A 199 -18.26 -0.35 -6.43
N ARG A 200 -18.26 -0.18 -7.76
CA ARG A 200 -19.20 0.72 -8.41
C ARG A 200 -20.55 0.01 -8.47
N ILE A 201 -21.53 0.51 -7.72
CA ILE A 201 -22.93 0.14 -7.89
C ILE A 201 -23.30 0.57 -9.31
N VAL A 202 -23.57 -0.40 -10.18
CA VAL A 202 -24.15 -0.19 -11.51
C VAL A 202 -25.65 -0.12 -11.37
#